data_AF-N1S785-F1
#
_entry.id   AF-N1S785-F1
#
_cell.length_a   1.000
_cell.length_b   1.000
_cell.length_c   1.000
_cell.angle_alpha   90.00
_cell.angle_beta   90.00
_cell.angle_gamma   90.00
#
_symmetry.space_group_name_H-M   'P 1'
#
loop_
_entity.id
_entity.type
_entity.pdbx_description
1 polymer ?
#
loop_
_entity_poly.entity_id
_entity_poly.type
_entity_poly.pdbx_seq_one_letter_code
_entity_poly.pdbx_strand_id
1 'polypeptide(L)'
;MMNPKLAGGILRGGGIYSLTWVFEVLRIVQPELSRQPPLIKSTVAKYDYTEVDAMSTILLEFSRSKADGGTDHAVTSTSLRLSNDSIAKEDDAMVPNIRIQVQYGEIQIFPPAYRPTRTRLILKNGLVVDKGWPQPGPGKGTGWYTGYRPALNPEGESHGLFWEADDAGRSIMEGRKEGSRLGLDESILIMEFMDKVRSEADIRYPYEVDTADYPLQP
;
A
#
# COMPACT_ATOMS: atom_id res chain seq x y z
N MET A 1 2.26 16.96 2.78
CA MET A 1 1.46 16.19 1.81
C MET A 1 0.59 17.04 0.87
N MET A 2 0.33 18.33 1.12
CA MET A 2 -0.54 19.13 0.23
C MET A 2 0.19 19.94 -0.86
N ASN A 3 1.53 20.00 -0.82
CA ASN A 3 2.30 20.86 -1.73
C ASN A 3 2.50 20.20 -3.12
N PRO A 4 1.95 20.76 -4.22
CA PRO A 4 2.08 20.18 -5.55
C PRO A 4 3.54 20.21 -6.06
N LYS A 5 4.37 21.16 -5.61
CA LYS A 5 5.80 21.22 -5.95
C LYS A 5 6.63 20.07 -5.37
N LEU A 6 6.03 19.23 -4.54
CA LEU A 6 6.65 18.04 -3.94
C LEU A 6 5.88 16.76 -4.31
N ALA A 7 5.08 16.80 -5.40
CA ALA A 7 4.14 15.73 -5.77
C ALA A 7 3.28 15.29 -4.58
N GLY A 8 2.69 16.30 -3.89
CA GLY A 8 1.72 16.09 -2.82
C GLY A 8 0.41 15.49 -3.33
N GLY A 9 -0.43 15.03 -2.41
CA GLY A 9 -1.63 14.24 -2.69
C GLY A 9 -1.65 12.97 -1.85
N ILE A 10 -2.84 12.50 -1.48
CA ILE A 10 -3.00 11.30 -0.67
C ILE A 10 -2.84 10.01 -1.47
N LEU A 11 -3.15 10.01 -2.76
CA LEU A 11 -3.05 8.89 -3.67
C LEU A 11 -1.61 8.41 -3.68
N ARG A 12 -0.66 9.32 -3.91
CA ARG A 12 0.77 9.03 -3.81
C ARG A 12 1.24 8.78 -2.37
N GLY A 13 0.83 9.64 -1.43
CA GLY A 13 1.35 9.59 -0.06
C GLY A 13 0.88 8.41 0.78
N GLY A 14 -0.32 7.88 0.53
CA GLY A 14 -0.92 6.78 1.30
C GLY A 14 -1.69 5.78 0.45
N GLY A 15 -2.22 6.19 -0.71
CA GLY A 15 -2.93 5.30 -1.62
C GLY A 15 -2.08 4.20 -2.20
N ILE A 16 -0.77 4.42 -2.27
CA ILE A 16 0.20 3.38 -2.61
C ILE A 16 0.04 2.14 -1.74
N TYR A 17 -0.14 2.27 -0.42
CA TYR A 17 -0.29 1.11 0.47
C TYR A 17 -1.56 0.33 0.16
N SER A 18 -2.67 1.03 -0.08
CA SER A 18 -3.93 0.37 -0.43
C SER A 18 -3.84 -0.36 -1.77
N LEU A 19 -3.15 0.21 -2.75
CA LEU A 19 -2.92 -0.40 -4.06
C LEU A 19 -1.99 -1.61 -3.95
N THR A 20 -0.86 -1.49 -3.25
CA THR A 20 0.10 -2.60 -3.10
C THR A 20 -0.56 -3.83 -2.47
N TRP A 21 -1.43 -3.68 -1.46
CA TRP A 21 -2.18 -4.81 -0.90
C TRP A 21 -3.07 -5.51 -1.93
N VAL A 22 -3.77 -4.73 -2.78
CA VAL A 22 -4.62 -5.29 -3.83
C VAL A 22 -3.80 -6.03 -4.88
N PHE A 23 -2.71 -5.42 -5.35
CA PHE A 23 -1.84 -6.01 -6.36
C PHE A 23 -1.16 -7.28 -5.83
N GLU A 24 -0.68 -7.25 -4.59
CA GLU A 24 -0.07 -8.42 -3.95
C GLU A 24 -1.04 -9.61 -3.93
N VAL A 25 -2.28 -9.37 -3.50
CA VAL A 25 -3.28 -10.43 -3.28
C VAL A 25 -3.93 -10.93 -4.59
N LEU A 26 -4.18 -10.04 -5.55
CA LEU A 26 -4.94 -10.41 -6.75
C LEU A 26 -4.10 -10.60 -8.01
N ARG A 27 -2.87 -10.05 -8.05
CA ARG A 27 -2.00 -10.12 -9.23
C ARG A 27 -0.68 -10.84 -8.94
N ILE A 28 0.10 -10.41 -7.95
CA ILE A 28 1.46 -10.93 -7.73
C ILE A 28 1.42 -12.42 -7.39
N VAL A 29 0.44 -12.89 -6.61
CA VAL A 29 0.29 -14.33 -6.32
C VAL A 29 -0.09 -15.18 -7.54
N GLN A 30 -0.54 -14.58 -8.65
CA GLN A 30 -0.85 -15.31 -9.87
C GLN A 30 0.45 -15.70 -10.61
N PRO A 31 0.45 -16.82 -11.35
CA PRO A 31 1.57 -17.19 -12.22
C PRO A 31 1.95 -16.03 -13.14
N GLU A 32 3.26 -15.76 -13.28
CA GLU A 32 3.75 -14.58 -14.01
C GLU A 32 3.16 -14.45 -15.42
N LEU A 33 3.09 -15.56 -16.16
CA LEU A 33 2.55 -15.61 -17.52
C LEU A 33 1.02 -15.38 -17.60
N SER A 34 0.28 -15.50 -16.49
CA SER A 34 -1.17 -15.26 -16.46
C SER A 34 -1.54 -13.88 -15.93
N ARG A 35 -0.58 -13.10 -15.43
CA ARG A 35 -0.84 -11.77 -14.86
C ARG A 35 -1.32 -10.82 -15.96
N GLN A 36 -2.49 -10.24 -15.75
CA GLN A 36 -3.05 -9.19 -16.60
C GLN A 36 -3.18 -7.89 -15.80
N PRO A 37 -3.06 -6.72 -16.45
CA PRO A 37 -3.35 -5.45 -15.80
C PRO A 37 -4.85 -5.36 -15.47
N PRO A 38 -5.25 -4.86 -14.29
CA PRO A 38 -6.65 -4.67 -13.95
C PRO A 38 -7.30 -3.54 -14.77
N LEU A 39 -8.62 -3.64 -14.95
CA LEU A 39 -9.43 -2.48 -15.35
C LEU A 39 -9.69 -1.61 -14.13
N ILE A 40 -9.68 -0.30 -14.30
CA ILE A 40 -9.89 0.64 -13.19
C ILE A 40 -11.02 1.64 -13.47
N LYS A 41 -11.73 2.00 -12.41
CA LYS A 41 -12.61 3.18 -12.34
C LYS A 41 -12.34 3.91 -11.04
N SER A 42 -12.27 5.23 -11.07
CA SER A 42 -11.89 6.02 -9.90
C SER A 42 -12.79 7.24 -9.68
N THR A 43 -12.82 7.70 -8.43
CA THR A 43 -13.36 9.01 -8.05
C THR A 43 -12.40 9.68 -7.07
N VAL A 44 -12.21 10.98 -7.23
CA VAL A 44 -11.21 11.75 -6.49
C VAL A 44 -11.83 13.07 -6.04
N ALA A 45 -11.62 13.42 -4.78
CA ALA A 45 -11.90 14.75 -4.25
C ALA A 45 -10.58 15.51 -4.04
N LYS A 46 -10.51 16.76 -4.50
CA LYS A 46 -9.32 17.60 -4.43
C LYS A 46 -9.30 18.49 -3.18
N TYR A 47 -8.14 19.03 -2.85
CA TYR A 47 -8.04 20.22 -2.01
C TYR A 47 -8.30 21.48 -2.84
N ASP A 48 -9.13 22.39 -2.33
CA ASP A 48 -9.53 23.58 -3.10
C ASP A 48 -8.36 24.53 -3.38
N TYR A 49 -7.39 24.63 -2.47
CA TYR A 49 -6.28 25.57 -2.59
C TYR A 49 -5.08 25.04 -3.39
N THR A 50 -4.81 23.74 -3.30
CA THR A 50 -3.61 23.13 -3.92
C THR A 50 -3.93 22.20 -5.08
N GLU A 51 -5.20 21.90 -5.29
CA GLU A 51 -5.76 21.04 -6.35
C GLU A 51 -5.22 19.59 -6.40
N VAL A 52 -4.30 19.23 -5.50
CA VAL A 52 -3.90 17.84 -5.29
C VAL A 52 -5.04 17.05 -4.65
N ASP A 53 -5.01 15.74 -4.82
CA ASP A 53 -6.03 14.86 -4.29
C ASP A 53 -6.01 14.83 -2.74
N ALA A 54 -7.18 15.00 -2.16
CA ALA A 54 -7.44 14.92 -0.72
C ALA A 54 -8.01 13.55 -0.33
N MET A 55 -8.77 12.94 -1.25
CA MET A 55 -9.40 11.63 -1.10
C MET A 55 -9.48 10.94 -2.45
N SER A 56 -9.28 9.62 -2.46
CA SER A 56 -9.50 8.78 -3.64
C SER A 56 -10.28 7.52 -3.28
N THR A 57 -11.07 7.03 -4.22
CA THR A 57 -11.65 5.68 -4.19
C THR A 57 -11.50 5.06 -5.58
N ILE A 58 -10.97 3.85 -5.64
CA ILE A 58 -10.64 3.16 -6.89
C ILE A 58 -11.26 1.76 -6.85
N LEU A 59 -12.04 1.43 -7.86
CA LEU A 59 -12.51 0.08 -8.15
C LEU A 59 -11.56 -0.55 -9.18
N LEU A 60 -11.04 -1.72 -8.85
CA LEU A 60 -10.17 -2.51 -9.71
C LEU A 60 -10.84 -3.84 -10.06
N GLU A 61 -10.75 -4.24 -11.33
CA GLU A 61 -11.25 -5.52 -11.83
C GLU A 61 -10.09 -6.34 -12.41
N PHE A 62 -9.87 -7.54 -11.87
CA PHE A 62 -8.82 -8.47 -12.29
C PHE A 62 -9.45 -9.62 -13.06
N SER A 63 -9.30 -9.61 -14.38
CA SER A 63 -9.77 -10.71 -15.23
C SER A 63 -8.86 -11.93 -15.11
N ARG A 64 -9.42 -13.08 -14.75
CA ARG A 64 -8.72 -14.38 -14.74
C ARG A 64 -9.48 -15.42 -15.56
N SER A 65 -8.82 -16.53 -15.88
CA SER A 65 -9.46 -17.63 -16.58
C SER A 65 -10.63 -18.19 -15.74
N LYS A 66 -11.62 -18.81 -16.40
CA LYS A 66 -12.70 -19.51 -15.68
C LYS A 66 -12.17 -20.65 -14.79
N ALA A 67 -11.06 -21.27 -15.19
CA ALA A 67 -10.41 -22.33 -14.41
C ALA A 67 -9.81 -21.78 -13.11
N ASP A 68 -9.37 -20.51 -13.13
CA ASP A 68 -8.76 -19.81 -11.99
C ASP A 68 -9.78 -19.00 -11.17
N GLY A 69 -11.07 -19.31 -11.29
CA GLY A 69 -12.13 -18.67 -10.50
C GLY A 69 -12.76 -17.42 -11.14
N GLY A 70 -12.34 -17.03 -12.35
CA GLY A 70 -12.93 -15.90 -13.07
C GLY A 70 -12.55 -14.54 -12.48
N THR A 71 -13.36 -13.53 -12.79
CA THR A 71 -13.11 -12.13 -12.45
C THR A 71 -13.18 -11.87 -10.95
N ASP A 72 -12.11 -11.31 -10.39
CA ASP A 72 -12.08 -10.74 -9.05
C ASP A 72 -12.17 -9.21 -9.13
N HIS A 73 -12.60 -8.59 -8.02
CA HIS A 73 -12.61 -7.14 -7.88
C HIS A 73 -12.02 -6.72 -6.54
N ALA A 74 -11.52 -5.50 -6.50
CA ALA A 74 -11.06 -4.86 -5.28
C ALA A 74 -11.51 -3.40 -5.25
N VAL A 75 -11.67 -2.88 -4.03
CA VAL A 75 -11.93 -1.46 -3.80
C VAL A 75 -10.83 -0.94 -2.89
N THR A 76 -10.15 0.12 -3.31
CA THR A 76 -9.23 0.86 -2.47
C THR A 76 -9.78 2.24 -2.19
N SER A 77 -9.51 2.76 -1.00
CA SER A 77 -9.89 4.11 -0.61
C SER A 77 -8.80 4.72 0.25
N THR A 78 -8.47 5.97 0.02
CA THR A 78 -7.52 6.70 0.86
C THR A 78 -7.98 8.13 1.08
N SER A 79 -7.74 8.69 2.26
CA SER A 79 -8.19 10.02 2.64
C SER A 79 -7.21 10.69 3.59
N LEU A 80 -6.94 11.97 3.37
CA LEU A 80 -6.31 12.86 4.37
C LEU A 80 -7.34 13.62 5.20
N ARG A 81 -8.60 13.65 4.78
CA ARG A 81 -9.68 14.38 5.46
C ARG A 81 -10.39 13.54 6.51
N LEU A 82 -10.32 12.21 6.37
CA LEU A 82 -11.01 11.25 7.22
C LEU A 82 -9.97 10.35 7.89
N SER A 83 -9.92 10.38 9.22
CA SER A 83 -9.22 9.39 10.04
C SER A 83 -10.01 9.20 11.33
N ASN A 84 -10.12 7.96 11.77
CA ASN A 84 -10.65 7.57 13.06
C ASN A 84 -9.62 6.79 13.88
N ASP A 85 -8.33 6.82 13.50
CA ASP A 85 -7.29 5.96 14.07
C ASP A 85 -7.07 6.21 15.56
N SER A 86 -7.08 7.49 15.97
CA SER A 86 -6.90 7.89 17.38
C SER A 86 -8.05 7.39 18.26
N ILE A 87 -9.29 7.65 17.85
CA ILE A 87 -10.49 7.22 18.58
C ILE A 87 -10.58 5.70 18.62
N ALA A 88 -10.37 5.02 17.48
CA ALA A 88 -10.43 3.57 17.41
C ALA A 88 -9.38 2.88 18.30
N LYS A 89 -8.22 3.51 18.51
CA LYS A 89 -7.19 3.00 19.42
C LYS A 89 -7.53 3.23 20.88
N GLU A 90 -8.09 4.39 21.23
CA GLU A 90 -8.46 4.73 22.61
C GLU A 90 -9.61 3.86 23.13
N ASP A 91 -10.59 3.55 22.27
CA ASP A 91 -11.79 2.81 22.65
C ASP A 91 -11.73 1.29 22.37
N ASP A 92 -10.55 0.75 22.02
CA ASP A 92 -10.36 -0.64 21.55
C ASP A 92 -11.34 -1.04 20.42
N ALA A 93 -11.69 -0.06 19.57
CA ALA A 93 -12.64 -0.19 18.48
C ALA A 93 -11.95 -0.36 17.11
N MET A 94 -10.71 -0.87 17.10
CA MET A 94 -9.90 -0.97 15.90
C MET A 94 -10.49 -1.95 14.88
N VAL A 95 -10.80 -1.45 13.68
CA VAL A 95 -11.41 -2.20 12.57
C VAL A 95 -10.33 -2.57 11.55
N PRO A 96 -10.38 -3.75 10.92
CA PRO A 96 -9.44 -4.09 9.84
C PRO A 96 -9.64 -3.17 8.63
N ASN A 97 -8.54 -2.62 8.12
CA ASN A 97 -8.55 -1.72 6.96
C ASN A 97 -8.19 -2.44 5.65
N ILE A 98 -7.74 -3.70 5.71
CA ILE A 98 -7.60 -4.58 4.56
C ILE A 98 -8.36 -5.87 4.88
N ARG A 99 -9.24 -6.26 3.96
CA ARG A 99 -10.09 -7.45 4.09
C ARG A 99 -10.03 -8.23 2.78
N ILE A 100 -9.56 -9.47 2.86
CA ILE A 100 -9.44 -10.38 1.74
C ILE A 100 -10.51 -11.45 1.92
N GLN A 101 -11.55 -11.40 1.10
CA GLN A 101 -12.71 -12.28 1.21
C GLN A 101 -12.68 -13.34 0.11
N VAL A 102 -12.82 -14.60 0.51
CA VAL A 102 -12.74 -15.75 -0.39
C VAL A 102 -13.85 -16.76 -0.07
N GLN A 103 -14.01 -17.77 -0.92
CA GLN A 103 -15.07 -18.77 -0.76
C GLN A 103 -14.99 -19.57 0.54
N TYR A 104 -13.87 -19.59 1.24
CA TYR A 104 -13.67 -20.37 2.48
C TYR A 104 -13.63 -19.52 3.74
N GLY A 105 -13.65 -18.19 3.61
CA GLY A 105 -13.48 -17.30 4.76
C GLY A 105 -12.96 -15.92 4.39
N GLU A 106 -12.40 -15.26 5.39
CA GLU A 106 -11.86 -13.91 5.30
C GLU A 106 -10.52 -13.81 6.04
N ILE A 107 -9.56 -13.12 5.44
CA ILE A 107 -8.35 -12.65 6.11
C ILE A 107 -8.51 -11.15 6.36
N GLN A 108 -8.30 -10.75 7.61
CA GLN A 108 -8.34 -9.37 8.07
C GLN A 108 -6.95 -8.94 8.46
N ILE A 109 -6.50 -7.79 7.97
CA ILE A 109 -5.26 -7.15 8.38
C ILE A 109 -5.63 -5.83 9.03
N PHE A 110 -5.08 -5.63 10.23
CA PHE A 110 -5.39 -4.46 11.05
C PHE A 110 -4.39 -3.34 10.79
N PRO A 111 -4.81 -2.08 10.95
CA PRO A 111 -3.94 -0.93 10.77
C PRO A 111 -2.71 -0.97 11.70
N PRO A 112 -1.64 -0.26 11.31
CA PRO A 112 -1.52 0.53 10.08
C PRO A 112 -1.21 -0.34 8.84
N ALA A 113 -1.82 0.00 7.69
CA ALA A 113 -1.66 -0.77 6.44
C ALA A 113 -0.20 -0.85 5.94
N TYR A 114 0.63 0.14 6.28
CA TYR A 114 2.03 0.21 5.88
C TYR A 114 2.98 -0.59 6.78
N ARG A 115 2.50 -1.12 7.93
CA ARG A 115 3.28 -1.97 8.85
C ARG A 115 2.38 -2.80 9.78
N PRO A 116 1.51 -3.68 9.25
CA PRO A 116 0.54 -4.35 10.10
C PRO A 116 1.21 -5.23 11.17
N THR A 117 0.66 -5.20 12.38
CA THR A 117 1.12 -6.03 13.52
C THR A 117 0.07 -7.01 13.99
N ARG A 118 -1.10 -7.05 13.36
CA ARG A 118 -2.17 -7.98 13.72
C ARG A 118 -2.92 -8.42 12.48
N THR A 119 -3.20 -9.72 12.44
CA THR A 119 -4.03 -10.34 11.41
C THR A 119 -5.04 -11.26 12.06
N ARG A 120 -6.22 -11.40 11.45
CA ARG A 120 -7.22 -12.37 11.86
C ARG A 120 -7.68 -13.19 10.67
N LEU A 121 -7.65 -14.50 10.81
CA LEU A 121 -8.25 -15.45 9.87
C LEU A 121 -9.61 -15.88 10.42
N ILE A 122 -10.64 -15.81 9.58
CA ILE A 122 -12.00 -16.26 9.89
C ILE A 122 -12.42 -17.26 8.83
N LEU A 123 -12.61 -18.53 9.19
CA LEU A 123 -13.05 -19.57 8.27
C LEU A 123 -14.55 -19.86 8.40
N LYS A 124 -15.16 -20.33 7.31
CA LYS A 124 -16.59 -20.70 7.27
C LYS A 124 -16.97 -21.79 8.27
N ASN A 125 -16.03 -22.63 8.70
CA ASN A 125 -16.26 -23.68 9.70
C ASN A 125 -16.30 -23.13 11.14
N GLY A 126 -16.21 -21.81 11.33
CA GLY A 126 -16.22 -21.16 12.64
C GLY A 126 -14.84 -20.99 13.28
N LEU A 127 -13.76 -21.51 12.67
CA LEU A 127 -12.42 -21.28 13.19
C LEU A 127 -12.03 -19.81 13.03
N VAL A 128 -11.61 -19.20 14.15
CA VAL A 128 -11.04 -17.85 14.19
C VAL A 128 -9.63 -17.93 14.76
N VAL A 129 -8.65 -17.43 14.02
CA VAL A 129 -7.26 -17.32 14.47
C VAL A 129 -6.86 -15.86 14.45
N ASP A 130 -6.68 -15.27 15.63
CA ASP A 130 -6.20 -13.89 15.80
C ASP A 130 -4.73 -13.93 16.21
N LYS A 131 -3.87 -13.25 15.45
CA LYS A 131 -2.42 -13.32 15.63
C LYS A 131 -1.81 -11.93 15.64
N GLY A 132 -1.03 -11.67 16.68
CA GLY A 132 -0.09 -10.55 16.76
C GLY A 132 1.27 -10.90 16.15
N TRP A 133 1.89 -9.90 15.54
CA TRP A 133 3.19 -9.96 14.89
C TRP A 133 4.11 -8.94 15.58
N PRO A 134 5.16 -9.39 16.30
CA PRO A 134 6.08 -8.47 16.94
C PRO A 134 6.88 -7.70 15.90
N GLN A 135 7.22 -6.44 16.21
CA GLN A 135 8.14 -5.67 15.39
C GLN A 135 9.55 -6.26 15.50
N PRO A 136 10.29 -6.40 14.38
CA PRO A 136 11.67 -6.87 14.44
C PRO A 136 12.56 -5.81 15.08
N GLY A 137 13.79 -6.17 15.45
CA GLY A 137 14.80 -5.23 15.92
C GLY A 137 15.78 -5.86 16.92
N PRO A 138 16.77 -5.10 17.38
CA PRO A 138 17.84 -5.62 18.23
C PRO A 138 17.39 -5.90 19.68
N GLY A 139 16.16 -5.50 20.05
CA GLY A 139 15.58 -5.76 21.35
C GLY A 139 15.95 -4.72 22.43
N LYS A 140 15.23 -4.77 23.54
CA LYS A 140 15.37 -3.85 24.67
C LYS A 140 16.74 -3.98 25.33
N GLY A 141 17.31 -2.87 25.81
CA GLY A 141 18.63 -2.82 26.45
C GLY A 141 19.79 -2.58 25.50
N THR A 142 19.51 -2.33 24.22
CA THR A 142 20.53 -2.06 23.19
C THR A 142 20.80 -0.58 22.98
N GLY A 143 19.99 0.31 23.58
CA GLY A 143 20.04 1.75 23.37
C GLY A 143 19.61 2.19 21.97
N TRP A 144 19.09 1.28 21.14
CA TRP A 144 18.70 1.54 19.76
C TRP A 144 17.23 1.97 19.65
N TYR A 145 16.98 3.03 18.90
CA TYR A 145 15.65 3.60 18.68
C TYR A 145 15.44 3.94 17.21
N THR A 146 14.23 3.73 16.69
CA THR A 146 13.85 4.15 15.34
C THR A 146 12.51 4.85 15.31
N GLY A 147 12.31 5.64 14.26
CA GLY A 147 11.05 6.30 13.94
C GLY A 147 11.19 7.79 13.69
N TYR A 148 10.06 8.41 13.38
CA TYR A 148 9.99 9.83 13.06
C TYR A 148 9.48 10.59 14.28
N ARG A 149 10.23 11.58 14.75
CA ARG A 149 9.82 12.38 15.90
C ARG A 149 8.48 13.09 15.62
N PRO A 150 7.55 13.13 16.59
CA PRO A 150 7.69 12.67 17.98
C PRO A 150 7.39 11.16 18.23
N ALA A 151 7.02 10.39 17.20
CA ALA A 151 6.60 9.00 17.29
C ALA A 151 7.75 7.99 17.11
N LEU A 152 8.70 7.98 18.06
CA LEU A 152 9.69 6.90 18.14
C LEU A 152 9.02 5.58 18.56
N ASN A 153 9.49 4.46 18.01
CA ASN A 153 9.13 3.14 18.50
C ASN A 153 9.74 2.88 19.88
N PRO A 154 9.24 1.88 20.62
CA PRO A 154 9.91 1.37 21.81
C PRO A 154 11.38 1.00 21.54
N GLU A 155 12.21 1.04 22.58
CA GLU A 155 13.62 0.66 22.49
C GLU A 155 13.77 -0.75 21.88
N GLY A 156 14.60 -0.86 20.86
CA GLY A 156 14.88 -2.12 20.21
C GLY A 156 13.82 -2.60 19.21
N GLU A 157 12.75 -1.82 18.97
CA GLU A 157 11.72 -2.12 17.97
C GLU A 157 11.88 -1.27 16.70
N SER A 158 11.73 -1.93 15.54
CA SER A 158 11.83 -1.35 14.21
C SER A 158 10.49 -0.88 13.65
N HIS A 159 10.56 -0.14 12.54
CA HIS A 159 9.42 0.11 11.67
C HIS A 159 9.12 -1.01 10.67
N GLY A 160 9.89 -2.11 10.69
CA GLY A 160 9.79 -3.21 9.71
C GLY A 160 10.72 -3.06 8.51
N LEU A 161 11.48 -1.97 8.42
CA LEU A 161 12.37 -1.67 7.28
C LEU A 161 13.54 -2.67 7.14
N PHE A 162 13.82 -3.47 8.17
CA PHE A 162 14.83 -4.54 8.07
C PHE A 162 14.48 -5.57 6.99
N TRP A 163 13.19 -5.86 6.79
CA TRP A 163 12.77 -6.88 5.82
C TRP A 163 13.10 -6.48 4.37
N GLU A 164 12.86 -5.22 4.01
CA GLU A 164 13.19 -4.68 2.69
C GLU A 164 14.70 -4.46 2.52
N ALA A 165 15.41 -4.05 3.59
CA ALA A 165 16.86 -3.96 3.57
C ALA A 165 17.53 -5.32 3.34
N ASP A 166 17.04 -6.37 4.00
CA ASP A 166 17.51 -7.74 3.79
C ASP A 166 17.20 -8.24 2.38
N ASP A 167 16.05 -7.88 1.80
CA ASP A 167 15.72 -8.25 0.43
C ASP A 167 16.64 -7.58 -0.59
N ALA A 168 16.90 -6.28 -0.41
CA ALA A 168 17.85 -5.55 -1.22
C ALA A 168 19.27 -6.12 -1.13
N GLY A 169 19.72 -6.44 0.11
CA GLY A 169 21.01 -7.09 0.33
C GLY A 169 21.13 -8.44 -0.37
N ARG A 170 20.09 -9.30 -0.25
CA ARG A 170 20.03 -10.58 -0.96
C ARG A 170 20.04 -10.39 -2.48
N SER A 171 19.25 -9.47 -3.01
CA SER A 171 19.22 -9.17 -4.45
C SER A 171 20.60 -8.78 -4.99
N ILE A 172 21.34 -7.92 -4.28
CA ILE A 172 22.70 -7.53 -4.67
C ILE A 172 23.64 -8.74 -4.69
N MET A 173 23.61 -9.55 -3.62
CA MET A 173 24.47 -10.73 -3.49
C MET A 173 24.19 -11.79 -4.57
N GLU A 174 22.93 -11.91 -5.00
CA GLU A 174 22.48 -12.84 -6.03
C GLU A 174 22.64 -12.27 -7.45
N GLY A 175 23.09 -11.02 -7.61
CA GLY A 175 23.20 -10.35 -8.91
C GLY A 175 21.86 -9.97 -9.54
N ARG A 176 20.77 -9.96 -8.76
CA ARG A 176 19.44 -9.52 -9.21
C ARG A 176 19.38 -8.00 -9.29
N LYS A 177 18.59 -7.49 -10.23
CA LYS A 177 18.40 -6.04 -10.47
C LYS A 177 17.11 -5.49 -9.86
N GLU A 178 16.36 -6.31 -9.15
CA GLU A 178 15.06 -5.99 -8.57
C GLU A 178 14.75 -6.84 -7.33
N GLY A 179 13.68 -6.49 -6.62
CA GLY A 179 13.24 -7.17 -5.40
C GLY A 179 12.72 -8.58 -5.66
N SER A 180 12.68 -9.43 -4.64
CA SER A 180 12.14 -10.80 -4.77
C SER A 180 10.61 -10.85 -4.77
N ARG A 181 9.96 -9.83 -4.19
CA ARG A 181 8.50 -9.76 -4.04
C ARG A 181 7.84 -8.71 -4.93
N LEU A 182 8.48 -7.56 -5.10
CA LEU A 182 7.99 -6.47 -5.94
C LEU A 182 8.99 -6.21 -7.07
N GLY A 183 8.61 -6.63 -8.28
CA GLY A 183 9.38 -6.41 -9.49
C GLY A 183 9.27 -4.98 -10.01
N LEU A 184 10.17 -4.62 -10.93
CA LEU A 184 10.15 -3.30 -11.56
C LEU A 184 8.93 -3.13 -12.47
N ASP A 185 8.51 -4.19 -13.15
CA ASP A 185 7.30 -4.21 -14.00
C ASP A 185 6.04 -3.88 -13.18
N GLU A 186 5.90 -4.50 -12.01
CA GLU A 186 4.79 -4.27 -11.09
C GLU A 186 4.83 -2.85 -10.53
N SER A 187 6.01 -2.35 -10.20
CA SER A 187 6.20 -0.98 -9.72
C SER A 187 5.78 0.04 -10.77
N ILE A 188 6.21 -0.15 -12.02
CA ILE A 188 5.83 0.72 -13.15
C ILE A 188 4.32 0.68 -13.36
N LEU A 189 3.73 -0.52 -13.40
CA LEU A 189 2.29 -0.68 -13.60
C LEU A 189 1.47 0.04 -12.54
N ILE A 190 1.84 -0.09 -11.26
CA ILE A 190 1.18 0.62 -10.16
C ILE A 190 1.30 2.15 -10.34
N MET A 191 2.48 2.65 -10.71
CA MET A 191 2.68 4.08 -10.98
C MET A 191 1.85 4.59 -12.15
N GLU A 192 1.81 3.86 -13.27
CA GLU A 192 0.98 4.18 -14.43
C GLU A 192 -0.51 4.24 -14.06
N PHE A 193 -0.99 3.35 -13.18
CA PHE A 193 -2.36 3.42 -12.67
C PHE A 193 -2.62 4.66 -11.82
N MET A 194 -1.69 5.02 -10.94
CA MET A 194 -1.83 6.23 -10.13
C MET A 194 -1.85 7.48 -11.00
N ASP A 195 -1.01 7.53 -12.05
CA ASP A 195 -1.02 8.61 -13.04
C ASP A 195 -2.31 8.65 -13.85
N LYS A 196 -2.86 7.49 -14.22
CA LYS A 196 -4.17 7.41 -14.87
C LYS A 196 -5.27 7.98 -13.98
N VAL A 197 -5.35 7.58 -12.70
CA VAL A 197 -6.33 8.11 -11.74
C VAL A 197 -6.18 9.62 -11.57
N ARG A 198 -4.93 10.10 -11.44
CA ARG A 198 -4.61 11.52 -11.34
C ARG A 198 -5.07 12.29 -12.59
N SER A 199 -4.81 11.74 -13.78
CA SER A 199 -5.17 12.36 -15.06
C SER A 199 -6.68 12.38 -15.31
N GLU A 200 -7.40 11.29 -15.00
CA GLU A 200 -8.87 11.23 -15.07
C GLU A 200 -9.54 12.22 -14.11
N ALA A 201 -8.87 12.54 -13.00
CA ALA A 201 -9.30 13.56 -12.05
C ALA A 201 -8.84 14.98 -12.43
N ASP A 202 -8.14 15.18 -13.54
CA ASP A 202 -7.56 16.47 -13.95
C ASP A 202 -6.63 17.08 -12.88
N ILE A 203 -5.73 16.26 -12.34
CA ILE A 203 -4.71 16.70 -11.38
C ILE A 203 -3.36 16.73 -12.11
N ARG A 204 -2.68 17.87 -12.04
CA ARG A 204 -1.38 18.08 -12.70
C ARG A 204 -0.36 18.58 -11.68
N TYR A 205 0.85 18.03 -11.75
CA TYR A 205 1.98 18.61 -11.03
C TYR A 205 2.68 19.64 -11.92
N PRO A 206 3.46 20.56 -11.33
CA PRO A 206 4.35 21.42 -12.10
C PRO A 206 5.28 20.59 -13.00
N TYR A 207 5.63 21.13 -14.17
CA TYR A 207 6.46 20.43 -15.17
C TYR A 207 7.76 19.88 -14.56
N GLU A 208 8.41 20.66 -13.70
CA GLU A 208 9.68 20.31 -13.06
C GLU A 208 9.56 19.11 -12.12
N VAL A 209 8.34 18.74 -11.73
CA VAL A 209 8.03 17.59 -10.87
C VAL A 209 7.53 16.39 -11.68
N ASP A 210 6.84 16.62 -12.81
CA ASP A 210 6.17 15.59 -13.61
C ASP A 210 7.02 15.09 -14.80
N THR A 211 8.11 15.79 -15.15
CA THR A 211 8.96 15.41 -16.29
C THR A 211 9.94 14.27 -15.98
N ALA A 212 10.22 13.45 -17.00
CA ALA A 212 11.29 12.45 -16.97
C ALA A 212 12.63 12.99 -17.53
N ASP A 213 12.66 14.23 -18.03
CA ASP A 213 13.85 14.83 -18.62
C ASP A 213 14.89 15.19 -17.55
N TYR A 214 16.15 14.85 -17.81
CA TYR A 214 17.27 15.21 -16.95
C TYR A 214 18.55 15.52 -17.76
N PRO A 215 19.29 16.62 -17.48
CA PRO A 215 18.98 17.65 -16.49
C PRO A 215 17.78 18.51 -16.91
N LEU A 216 17.08 19.09 -15.92
CA LEU A 216 16.02 20.07 -16.19
C LEU A 216 16.59 21.25 -16.97
N GLN A 217 15.93 21.65 -18.05
CA GLN A 217 16.29 22.88 -18.75
C GLN A 217 15.92 24.09 -17.87
N PRO A 218 16.82 25.08 -17.72
CA PRO A 218 16.61 26.25 -16.88
C PRO A 218 15.51 27.19 -17.40
#